data_AF-A0A6N9R1M5-F1
#
_entry.id   AF-A0A6N9R1M5-F1
#
_cell.length_a   1.000
_cell.length_b   1.000
_cell.length_c   1.000
_cell.angle_alpha   90.00
_cell.angle_beta   90.00
_cell.angle_gamma   90.00
#
_symmetry.space_group_name_H-M   'P 1'
#
loop_
_entity.id
_entity.type
_entity.pdbx_description
1 polymer ?
#
loop_
_entity_poly.entity_id
_entity_poly.type
_entity_poly.pdbx_seq_one_letter_code
_entity_poly.pdbx_strand_id
1 'polypeptide(L)' 'MRYYSKTEAAAHEIVEALGEYAGQHDIDAIADEVLTMRHTENEAGQTVGDPWYEVTVSENEFWDSVGRHAIG' A
#
# COMPACT_ATOMS: atom_id res chain seq x y z
N MET A 1 2.07 -2.28 -8.43
CA MET A 1 2.91 -1.37 -9.24
C MET A 1 4.00 -0.74 -8.35
N ARG A 2 4.89 0.15 -8.84
CA ARG A 2 5.85 0.89 -7.99
C ARG A 2 5.47 2.36 -7.91
N TYR A 3 5.39 2.92 -6.71
CA TYR A 3 5.07 4.33 -6.47
C TYR A 3 6.11 4.98 -5.57
N TYR A 4 6.35 6.27 -5.72
CA TYR A 4 7.41 6.95 -4.95
C TYR A 4 6.90 7.61 -3.66
N SER A 5 5.59 7.50 -3.38
CA SER A 5 5.02 7.87 -2.09
C SER A 5 3.94 6.87 -1.65
N LYS A 6 3.80 6.71 -0.33
CA LYS A 6 2.74 5.87 0.26
C LYS A 6 1.35 6.39 -0.12
N THR A 7 1.17 7.71 -0.14
CA THR A 7 -0.11 8.35 -0.52
C THR A 7 -0.49 8.06 -1.97
N GLU A 8 0.46 8.13 -2.90
CA GLU A 8 0.23 7.81 -4.32
C GLU A 8 -0.11 6.33 -4.49
N ALA A 9 0.63 5.43 -3.82
CA ALA A 9 0.30 4.02 -3.80
C ALA A 9 -1.09 3.74 -3.23
N ALA A 10 -1.45 4.38 -2.12
CA ALA A 10 -2.77 4.23 -1.52
C ALA A 10 -3.89 4.74 -2.43
N ALA A 11 -3.69 5.88 -3.10
CA ALA A 11 -4.66 6.40 -4.05
C ALA A 11 -4.92 5.42 -5.22
N HIS A 12 -3.86 4.89 -5.83
CA HIS A 12 -3.99 4.04 -7.02
C HIS A 12 -4.33 2.59 -6.73
N GLU A 13 -3.82 2.01 -5.63
CA GLU A 13 -4.00 0.57 -5.36
C GLU A 13 -5.16 0.31 -4.39
N ILE A 14 -5.50 1.28 -3.53
CA ILE A 14 -6.51 1.09 -2.47
C ILE A 14 -7.77 1.91 -2.77
N VAL A 15 -7.64 3.23 -2.95
CA VAL A 15 -8.80 4.11 -3.18
C VAL A 15 -9.48 3.78 -4.52
N GLU A 16 -8.72 3.59 -5.60
CA GLU A 16 -9.29 3.17 -6.87
C GLU A 16 -9.98 1.80 -6.79
N ALA A 17 -9.42 0.84 -6.03
CA ALA A 17 -10.01 -0.48 -5.84
C ALA A 17 -11.33 -0.43 -5.04
N LEU A 18 -11.40 0.44 -4.02
CA LEU A 18 -12.59 0.63 -3.19
C LEU A 18 -13.66 1.52 -3.86
N GLY A 19 -13.27 2.42 -4.75
CA GLY A 19 -14.17 3.35 -5.42
C GLY A 19 -15.01 4.18 -4.43
N GLU A 20 -16.33 4.12 -4.57
CA GLU A 20 -17.27 4.85 -3.69
C GLU A 20 -17.22 4.40 -2.22
N TYR A 21 -16.71 3.19 -1.95
CA TYR A 21 -16.60 2.64 -0.60
C TYR A 21 -15.36 3.13 0.14
N ALA A 22 -14.44 3.86 -0.53
CA ALA A 22 -13.22 4.36 0.11
C ALA A 22 -13.51 5.23 1.35
N GLY A 23 -14.59 6.01 1.32
CA GLY A 23 -15.01 6.84 2.46
C GLY A 23 -15.57 6.06 3.66
N GLN A 24 -15.76 4.75 3.52
CA GLN A 24 -16.27 3.86 4.56
C GLN A 24 -15.15 3.01 5.20
N HIS A 25 -13.89 3.28 4.87
CA HIS A 25 -12.75 2.47 5.31
C HIS A 25 -11.57 3.36 5.74
N ASP A 26 -10.76 2.84 6.67
CA ASP A 26 -9.52 3.49 7.09
C ASP A 26 -8.40 3.18 6.09
N ILE A 27 -8.26 4.07 5.12
CA ILE A 27 -7.28 3.92 4.03
C ILE A 27 -5.85 3.90 4.55
N ASP A 28 -5.55 4.68 5.58
CA ASP A 28 -4.18 4.75 6.13
C ASP A 28 -3.82 3.44 6.83
N ALA A 29 -4.76 2.86 7.58
CA ALA A 29 -4.59 1.56 8.23
C ALA A 29 -4.45 0.41 7.23
N ILE A 30 -5.27 0.40 6.17
CA ILE A 30 -5.13 -0.60 5.08
C ILE A 30 -3.77 -0.42 4.40
N ALA A 31 -3.37 0.82 4.10
CA ALA A 31 -2.09 1.11 3.46
C ALA A 31 -0.89 0.68 4.30
N ASP A 32 -0.96 0.74 5.63
CA ASP A 32 0.09 0.21 6.51
C ASP A 32 0.20 -1.33 6.48
N GLU A 33 -0.90 -2.04 6.24
CA GLU A 33 -0.90 -3.51 6.15
C GLU A 33 -0.46 -4.02 4.78
N VAL A 34 -0.93 -3.39 3.70
CA VAL A 34 -0.82 -3.96 2.35
C VAL A 34 0.36 -3.41 1.54
N LEU A 35 0.87 -2.22 1.89
CA LEU A 35 2.00 -1.59 1.19
C LEU A 35 3.31 -1.83 1.92
N THR A 36 4.34 -2.18 1.17
CA THR A 36 5.72 -2.27 1.69
C THR A 36 6.61 -1.26 0.98
N MET A 37 7.38 -0.51 1.77
CA MET A 37 8.47 0.29 1.22
C MET A 37 9.64 -0.63 0.86
N ARG A 38 10.00 -0.64 -0.41
CA ARG A 38 11.15 -1.33 -0.98
C ARG A 38 12.23 -0.31 -1.31
N HIS A 39 13.46 -0.80 -1.36
CA HIS A 39 14.60 -0.05 -1.85
C HIS A 39 15.62 -1.04 -2.43
N THR A 40 16.58 -0.52 -3.19
CA THR A 40 17.72 -1.31 -3.67
C THR A 40 18.91 -1.04 -2.77
N GLU A 41 19.68 -2.08 -2.43
CA GLU A 41 20.95 -1.94 -1.71
C GLU A 41 22.11 -2.32 -2.63
N ASN A 42 23.25 -1.62 -2.52
CA ASN A 42 24.49 -2.01 -3.18
C ASN A 42 25.23 -3.10 -2.37
N GLU A 43 26.37 -3.59 -2.87
CA GLU A 43 27.17 -4.62 -2.18
C GLU A 43 27.69 -4.18 -0.80
N ALA A 44 27.70 -2.88 -0.51
CA ALA A 44 28.07 -2.32 0.79
C ALA A 44 26.86 -2.17 1.74
N GLY A 45 25.66 -2.64 1.36
CA GLY A 45 24.44 -2.51 2.16
C GLY A 45 23.90 -1.08 2.24
N GLN A 46 24.25 -0.23 1.28
CA GLN A 46 23.75 1.14 1.23
C GLN A 46 22.56 1.22 0.29
N THR A 47 21.49 1.89 0.73
CA THR A 47 20.37 2.22 -0.14
C THR A 47 20.85 3.02 -1.35
N VAL A 48 20.52 2.55 -2.54
CA VAL A 48 20.81 3.20 -3.82
C VAL A 48 19.53 3.40 -4.62
N GLY A 49 19.38 4.59 -5.20
CA GLY A 49 18.14 5.01 -5.87
C GLY A 49 17.03 5.40 -4.90
N ASP A 50 15.89 5.77 -5.46
CA ASP A 50 14.73 6.18 -4.68
C ASP A 50 13.95 4.95 -4.15
N PRO A 51 13.55 4.94 -2.87
CA PRO A 51 12.65 3.92 -2.35
C PRO A 51 11.29 4.01 -3.05
N TRP A 52 10.59 2.89 -3.11
CA TRP A 52 9.25 2.81 -3.70
C TRP A 52 8.30 2.00 -2.82
N TYR A 53 7.01 2.21 -2.98
CA TYR A 53 5.94 1.44 -2.36
C TYR A 53 5.31 0.52 -3.41
N GLU A 54 4.97 -0.69 -2.98
CA GLU A 54 4.24 -1.68 -3.77
C GLU A 54 3.32 -2.48 -2.86
N VAL A 55 2.22 -3.00 -3.42
CA VAL A 55 1.40 -4.02 -2.75
C VAL A 55 2.18 -5.34 -2.71
N THR A 56 2.34 -5.91 -1.53
CA THR A 56 3.10 -7.16 -1.33
C THR A 56 2.26 -8.33 -0.83
N VAL A 57 0.98 -8.09 -0.57
CA VAL A 57 0.01 -9.09 -0.13
C VAL A 57 -0.75 -9.67 -1.32
N SER A 58 -1.33 -10.85 -1.15
CA SER A 58 -2.26 -11.42 -2.12
C SER A 58 -3.58 -10.64 -2.15
N GLU A 59 -4.36 -10.84 -3.22
CA GLU A 59 -5.68 -10.20 -3.36
C GLU A 59 -6.63 -10.57 -2.20
N ASN A 60 -6.60 -11.82 -1.73
CA ASN A 60 -7.41 -12.23 -0.58
C ASN A 60 -6.99 -11.51 0.70
N GLU A 61 -5.67 -11.41 0.95
CA GLU A 61 -5.15 -10.70 2.12
C GLU A 61 -5.45 -9.20 2.07
N PHE A 62 -5.46 -8.62 0.87
CA PHE A 62 -5.91 -7.24 0.65
C PHE A 62 -7.37 -7.08 1.07
N TRP A 63 -8.29 -7.90 0.56
CA TRP A 63 -9.71 -7.79 0.91
C TRP A 63 -9.99 -8.14 2.38
N ASP A 64 -9.21 -9.05 2.98
CA ASP A 64 -9.26 -9.31 4.41
C ASP A 64 -8.85 -8.08 5.23
N SER A 65 -7.84 -7.32 4.77
CA SER A 65 -7.45 -6.05 5.38
C SER A 65 -8.56 -5.00 5.27
N VAL A 66 -9.12 -4.84 4.08
CA VAL A 66 -10.28 -3.94 3.84
C VAL A 66 -11.42 -4.27 4.81
N GLY A 67 -11.79 -5.55 4.93
CA GLY A 67 -12.87 -5.97 5.82
C GLY A 67 -12.60 -5.70 7.30
N ARG A 68 -11.34 -5.74 7.75
CA ARG A 68 -10.95 -5.41 9.13
C ARG A 68 -11.04 -3.91 9.43
N HIS A 69 -10.82 -3.06 8.43
CA HIS A 69 -10.67 -1.61 8.58
C HIS A 69 -11.88 -0.82 8.07
N ALA A 70 -13.07 -1.42 8.08
CA ALA A 70 -14.31 -0.69 7.83
C ALA A 70 -14.63 0.28 8.98
N ILE A 71 -14.96 1.52 8.63
CA ILE A 71 -15.39 2.58 9.55
C ILE A 71 -16.93 2.55 9.58
N GLY A 72 -17.47 1.96 10.65
CA GLY A 72 -18.92 1.87 10.89
C GLY A 72 -19.57 3.17 11.36
#